data_AF-A0A4Q9B8I0-F1
#
_entry.id   AF-A0A4Q9B8I0-F1
#
_cell.length_a   1.000
_cell.length_b   1.000
_cell.length_c   1.000
_cell.angle_alpha   90.00
_cell.angle_beta   90.00
_cell.angle_gamma   90.00
#
_symmetry.space_group_name_H-M   'P 1'
#
loop_
_entity.id
_entity.type
_entity.pdbx_description
1 polymer ?
#
loop_
_entity_poly.entity_id
_entity_poly.type
_entity_poly.pdbx_seq_one_letter_code
_entity_poly.pdbx_strand_id
1 'polypeptide(L)'
;MGALQRTFWSWAETMAWHYAREIPDYARLDTRVLERDVVVVSFEYLRALEEGGDVENLALAVGQRRRSQGVSLPALLRAYRLWAKDTLEALKTSAPSRVVELAPRVLELLDRVSEASARGYQLALEGALPRGPLTGVAAQLADAGSLVLAPRYLRLPPEGMAYAQAPLGPLLFLAAPLVEVEEALRSLARQSRAVLWVEEGTKLSELQADLEEALGLGHLLSLPPGLYPTRFLWPLAMALESPKGRDRLLRLLAPLEAHPELLRTLEAYLQARLSLKGAARRLELHPNTILYRLHKVEELTGLRLDRVEDLSLLGMALQLRQAMEGPSLA
;
A
#
# COMPACT_ATOMS: atom_id res chain seq x y z
N MET A 1 7.28 15.24 20.82
CA MET A 1 5.82 15.16 20.55
C MET A 1 5.06 15.71 21.75
N GLY A 2 4.28 16.77 21.53
CA GLY A 2 3.44 17.37 22.57
C GLY A 2 2.35 16.42 23.10
N ALA A 3 1.75 16.74 24.25
CA ALA A 3 0.71 15.90 24.85
C ALA A 3 -0.55 15.77 23.96
N LEU A 4 -0.89 16.83 23.21
CA LEU A 4 -2.06 16.88 22.32
C LEU A 4 -1.88 16.05 21.04
N GLN A 5 -0.67 16.01 20.47
CA GLN A 5 -0.39 15.22 19.27
C GLN A 5 -0.61 13.72 19.49
N ARG A 6 -0.42 13.23 20.72
CA ARG A 6 -0.68 11.82 21.06
C ARG A 6 -2.15 11.45 21.00
N THR A 7 -3.07 12.43 21.09
CA THR A 7 -4.52 12.18 21.05
C THR A 7 -5.13 12.39 19.67
N PHE A 8 -4.45 13.05 18.73
CA PHE A 8 -4.97 13.31 17.38
C PHE A 8 -5.36 12.07 16.61
N TRP A 9 -4.61 10.97 16.77
CA TRP A 9 -4.97 9.71 16.13
C TRP A 9 -6.34 9.19 16.60
N SER A 10 -6.55 9.16 17.93
CA SER A 10 -7.83 8.76 18.52
C SER A 10 -9.00 9.68 18.12
N TRP A 11 -8.74 10.98 17.96
CA TRP A 11 -9.73 11.92 17.45
C TRP A 11 -10.08 11.61 16.00
N ALA A 12 -9.07 11.41 15.15
CA ALA A 12 -9.25 11.06 13.74
C ALA A 12 -10.04 9.75 13.55
N GLU A 13 -9.78 8.73 14.38
CA GLU A 13 -10.56 7.50 14.43
C GLU A 13 -12.03 7.77 14.75
N THR A 14 -12.28 8.52 15.83
CA THR A 14 -13.64 8.89 16.26
C THR A 14 -14.40 9.65 15.16
N MET A 15 -13.71 10.59 14.52
CA MET A 15 -14.24 11.39 13.41
C MET A 15 -14.62 10.54 12.21
N ALA A 16 -13.76 9.62 11.76
CA ALA A 16 -14.04 8.77 10.61
C ALA A 16 -15.32 7.94 10.81
N TRP A 17 -15.51 7.38 12.01
CA TRP A 17 -16.72 6.64 12.36
C TRP A 17 -17.95 7.55 12.53
N HIS A 18 -17.77 8.79 13.00
CA HIS A 18 -18.84 9.77 13.00
C HIS A 18 -19.28 10.13 11.57
N TYR A 19 -18.36 10.27 10.62
CA TYR A 19 -18.70 10.52 9.22
C TYR A 19 -19.51 9.37 8.63
N ALA A 20 -19.10 8.12 8.87
CA ALA A 20 -19.81 6.94 8.39
C ALA A 20 -21.23 6.83 8.96
N ARG A 21 -21.46 7.29 10.19
CA ARG A 21 -22.81 7.34 10.79
C ARG A 21 -23.69 8.45 10.20
N GLU A 22 -23.10 9.60 9.91
CA GLU A 22 -23.84 10.80 9.52
C GLU A 22 -24.02 10.95 8.00
N ILE A 23 -23.11 10.38 7.20
CA ILE A 23 -23.00 10.61 5.75
C ILE A 23 -23.17 9.28 5.00
N PRO A 24 -24.28 9.08 4.24
CA PRO A 24 -24.55 7.83 3.53
C PRO A 24 -23.46 7.36 2.56
N ASP A 25 -22.73 8.29 1.95
CA ASP A 25 -21.62 7.96 1.04
C ASP A 25 -20.43 7.35 1.80
N TYR A 26 -20.14 7.85 3.01
CA TYR A 26 -19.08 7.30 3.87
C TYR A 26 -19.49 5.98 4.51
N ALA A 27 -20.79 5.79 4.81
CA ALA A 27 -21.33 4.53 5.32
C ALA A 27 -21.14 3.35 4.36
N ARG A 28 -21.00 3.63 3.05
CA ARG A 28 -20.83 2.64 1.98
C ARG A 28 -19.38 2.33 1.66
N LEU A 29 -18.43 3.05 2.25
CA LEU A 29 -17.01 2.78 2.05
C LEU A 29 -16.61 1.47 2.76
N ASP A 30 -15.63 0.77 2.18
CA ASP A 30 -14.99 -0.35 2.86
C ASP A 30 -14.37 0.13 4.20
N THR A 31 -14.52 -0.67 5.26
CA THR A 31 -13.99 -0.33 6.59
C THR A 31 -12.50 -0.01 6.56
N ARG A 32 -11.70 -0.71 5.74
CA ARG A 32 -10.27 -0.44 5.61
C ARG A 32 -10.02 0.92 4.96
N VAL A 33 -10.89 1.40 4.08
CA VAL A 33 -10.81 2.76 3.53
C VAL A 33 -11.10 3.79 4.63
N LEU A 34 -12.06 3.56 5.53
CA LEU A 34 -12.27 4.44 6.68
C LEU A 34 -11.01 4.49 7.56
N GLU A 35 -10.48 3.33 7.96
CA GLU A 35 -9.35 3.21 8.89
C GLU A 35 -8.01 3.65 8.30
N ARG A 36 -7.78 3.41 7.00
CA ARG A 36 -6.47 3.62 6.36
C ARG A 36 -6.42 4.82 5.45
N ASP A 37 -7.55 5.39 5.04
CA ASP A 37 -7.59 6.64 4.27
C ASP A 37 -8.23 7.76 5.09
N VAL A 38 -9.49 7.64 5.50
CA VAL A 38 -10.21 8.74 6.17
C VAL A 38 -9.57 9.14 7.51
N VAL A 39 -9.16 8.18 8.33
CA VAL A 39 -8.44 8.43 9.60
C VAL A 39 -7.10 9.10 9.33
N VAL A 40 -6.30 8.58 8.40
CA VAL A 40 -4.97 9.12 8.08
C VAL A 40 -5.07 10.57 7.61
N VAL A 41 -6.01 10.88 6.72
CA VAL A 41 -6.26 12.24 6.24
C VAL A 41 -6.68 13.16 7.39
N SER A 42 -7.61 12.72 8.25
CA SER A 42 -8.08 13.51 9.39
C SER A 42 -6.95 13.78 10.39
N PHE A 43 -6.08 12.79 10.62
CA PHE A 43 -4.89 12.93 11.45
C PHE A 43 -3.90 13.94 10.87
N GLU A 44 -3.64 13.91 9.56
CA GLU A 44 -2.73 14.86 8.90
C GLU A 44 -3.23 16.30 9.00
N TYR A 45 -4.53 16.53 8.89
CA TYR A 45 -5.12 17.86 9.11
C TYR A 45 -5.01 18.31 10.56
N LEU A 46 -5.27 17.42 11.54
CA LEU A 46 -5.08 17.75 12.95
C LEU A 46 -3.62 18.09 13.26
N ARG A 47 -2.67 17.33 12.69
CA ARG A 47 -1.24 17.56 12.84
C ARG A 47 -0.82 18.92 12.28
N ALA A 48 -1.39 19.33 11.15
CA ALA A 48 -1.13 20.63 10.52
C ALA A 48 -1.58 21.84 11.38
N LEU A 49 -2.53 21.67 12.32
CA LEU A 49 -2.92 22.75 13.25
C LEU A 49 -1.78 23.18 14.19
N GLU A 50 -0.89 22.23 14.52
CA GLU A 50 0.24 22.43 15.43
C GLU A 50 1.53 22.74 14.68
N GLU A 51 1.84 21.93 13.67
CA GLU A 51 3.12 21.98 12.96
C GLU A 51 3.10 22.99 11.81
N GLY A 52 1.91 23.45 11.40
CA GLY A 52 1.72 24.07 10.10
C GLY A 52 1.95 23.07 8.97
N GLY A 53 1.92 23.56 7.73
CA GLY A 53 2.21 22.77 6.54
C GLY A 53 1.31 23.08 5.36
N ASP A 54 1.81 22.75 4.18
CA ASP A 54 1.03 22.66 2.94
C ASP A 54 0.36 21.28 2.92
N VAL A 55 -0.96 21.28 3.15
CA VAL A 55 -1.81 20.09 3.06
C VAL A 55 -2.73 20.15 1.85
N GLU A 56 -2.60 21.17 1.01
CA GLU A 56 -3.43 21.41 -0.15
C GLU A 56 -3.19 20.33 -1.21
N ASN A 57 -1.94 19.89 -1.40
CA ASN A 57 -1.63 18.76 -2.27
C ASN A 57 -2.26 17.45 -1.78
N LEU A 58 -2.27 17.22 -0.46
CA LEU A 58 -2.97 16.08 0.13
C LEU A 58 -4.48 16.21 -0.08
N ALA A 59 -5.05 17.39 0.18
CA ALA A 59 -6.47 17.66 0.04
C ALA A 59 -6.95 17.51 -1.41
N LEU A 60 -6.17 17.98 -2.38
CA LEU A 60 -6.46 17.78 -3.80
C LEU A 60 -6.51 16.29 -4.14
N ALA A 61 -5.52 15.50 -3.70
CA ALA A 61 -5.52 14.05 -3.89
C ALA A 61 -6.71 13.37 -3.18
N VAL A 62 -7.14 13.85 -2.01
CA VAL A 62 -8.36 13.37 -1.34
C VAL A 62 -9.59 13.60 -2.22
N GLY A 63 -9.70 14.76 -2.86
CA GLY A 63 -10.79 15.06 -3.81
C GLY A 63 -10.89 14.04 -4.94
N GLN A 64 -9.75 13.75 -5.57
CA GLN A 64 -9.67 12.74 -6.64
C GLN A 64 -10.05 11.33 -6.14
N ARG A 65 -9.50 10.90 -4.99
CA ARG A 65 -9.80 9.58 -4.40
C ARG A 65 -11.26 9.42 -4.01
N ARG A 66 -11.86 10.45 -3.41
CA ARG A 66 -13.27 10.40 -2.98
C ARG A 66 -14.20 10.30 -4.19
N ARG A 67 -13.87 10.95 -5.31
CA ARG A 67 -14.55 10.75 -6.59
C ARG A 67 -14.42 9.32 -7.10
N SER A 68 -13.23 8.71 -7.04
CA SER A 68 -13.01 7.32 -7.48
C SER A 68 -13.69 6.29 -6.57
N GLN A 69 -13.90 6.63 -5.30
CA GLN A 69 -14.60 5.81 -4.30
C GLN A 69 -16.13 6.02 -4.29
N GLY A 70 -16.66 6.82 -5.23
CA GLY A 70 -18.11 7.05 -5.34
C GLY A 70 -18.70 8.00 -4.28
N VAL A 71 -17.86 8.73 -3.56
CA VAL A 71 -18.32 9.79 -2.64
C VAL A 71 -18.71 11.02 -3.46
N SER A 72 -19.88 11.58 -3.20
CA SER A 72 -20.34 12.81 -3.85
C SER A 72 -19.59 14.04 -3.31
N LEU A 73 -19.42 15.07 -4.14
CA LEU A 73 -18.82 16.33 -3.68
C LEU A 73 -19.56 16.96 -2.48
N PRO A 74 -20.91 16.99 -2.42
CA PRO A 74 -21.62 17.45 -1.23
C PRO A 74 -21.31 16.63 0.04
N ALA A 75 -21.22 15.29 -0.08
CA ALA A 75 -20.85 14.42 1.04
C ALA A 75 -19.41 14.68 1.51
N LEU A 76 -18.48 14.86 0.59
CA LEU A 76 -17.10 15.23 0.90
C LEU A 76 -17.03 16.57 1.65
N LEU A 77 -17.68 17.60 1.15
CA LEU A 77 -17.74 18.91 1.82
C LEU A 77 -18.47 18.85 3.16
N ARG A 78 -19.44 17.95 3.34
CA ARG A 78 -20.08 17.70 4.64
C ARG A 78 -19.11 17.07 5.63
N ALA A 79 -18.28 16.12 5.21
CA ALA A 79 -17.26 15.51 6.07
C ALA A 79 -16.26 16.55 6.60
N TYR A 80 -15.84 17.51 5.77
CA TYR A 80 -15.00 18.63 6.20
C TYR A 80 -15.64 19.50 7.29
N ARG A 81 -16.93 19.81 7.17
CA ARG A 81 -17.66 20.56 8.20
C ARG A 81 -17.79 19.78 9.51
N LEU A 82 -18.02 18.47 9.43
CA LEU A 82 -18.01 17.59 10.61
C LEU A 82 -16.62 17.53 11.24
N TRP A 83 -15.56 17.37 10.44
CA TRP A 83 -14.17 17.40 10.92
C TRP A 83 -13.89 18.65 11.76
N ALA A 84 -14.26 19.83 11.24
CA ALA A 84 -14.05 21.09 11.95
C ALA A 84 -14.85 21.17 13.27
N LYS A 85 -16.14 20.79 13.23
CA LYS A 85 -16.99 20.74 14.42
C LYS A 85 -16.42 19.80 15.48
N ASP A 86 -16.09 18.57 15.09
CA ASP A 86 -15.59 17.54 16.00
C ASP A 86 -14.22 17.94 16.58
N THR A 87 -13.39 18.62 15.79
CA THR A 87 -12.11 19.15 16.26
C THR A 87 -12.32 20.20 17.35
N LEU A 88 -13.26 21.12 17.17
CA LEU A 88 -13.57 22.14 18.17
C LEU A 88 -14.15 21.54 19.47
N GLU A 89 -15.04 20.55 19.37
CA GLU A 89 -15.58 19.85 20.55
C GLU A 89 -14.50 19.04 21.29
N ALA A 90 -13.60 18.38 20.53
CA ALA A 90 -12.48 17.65 21.11
C ALA A 90 -11.48 18.59 21.81
N LEU A 91 -11.20 19.76 21.22
CA LEU A 91 -10.38 20.82 21.84
C LEU A 91 -11.02 21.35 23.12
N LYS A 92 -12.32 21.65 23.11
CA LYS A 92 -13.05 22.11 24.29
C LYS A 92 -12.96 21.11 25.45
N THR A 93 -13.02 19.81 25.13
CA THR A 93 -12.97 18.75 26.14
C THR A 93 -11.56 18.49 26.65
N SER A 94 -10.58 18.44 25.76
CA SER A 94 -9.23 17.92 26.08
C SER A 94 -8.18 19.01 26.31
N ALA A 95 -8.38 20.20 25.74
CA ALA A 95 -7.45 21.31 25.79
C ALA A 95 -8.20 22.67 25.78
N PRO A 96 -9.10 22.93 26.75
CA PRO A 96 -9.97 24.11 26.75
C PRO A 96 -9.20 25.44 26.69
N SER A 97 -8.01 25.49 27.29
CA SER A 97 -7.13 26.68 27.27
C SER A 97 -6.60 27.03 25.87
N ARG A 98 -6.63 26.09 24.93
CA ARG A 98 -6.11 26.27 23.57
C ARG A 98 -7.19 26.53 22.53
N VAL A 99 -8.46 26.51 22.91
CA VAL A 99 -9.58 26.71 21.97
C VAL A 99 -9.48 28.07 21.28
N VAL A 100 -9.20 29.14 22.05
CA VAL A 100 -9.10 30.50 21.50
C VAL A 100 -7.95 30.62 20.48
N GLU A 101 -6.85 29.91 20.72
CA GLU A 101 -5.67 29.88 19.84
C GLU A 101 -5.94 29.05 18.56
N LEU A 102 -6.53 27.86 18.70
CA LEU A 102 -6.62 26.88 17.62
C LEU A 102 -7.91 26.96 16.81
N ALA A 103 -9.01 27.51 17.35
CA ALA A 103 -10.27 27.59 16.62
C ALA A 103 -10.18 28.39 15.30
N PRO A 104 -9.49 29.55 15.22
CA PRO A 104 -9.29 30.24 13.95
C PRO A 104 -8.49 29.39 12.95
N ARG A 105 -7.48 28.65 13.41
CA ARG A 105 -6.68 27.74 12.56
C ARG A 105 -7.51 26.59 12.01
N VAL A 106 -8.45 26.06 12.79
CA VAL A 106 -9.39 25.02 12.32
C VAL A 106 -10.24 25.55 11.18
N LEU A 107 -10.75 26.78 11.27
CA LEU A 107 -11.57 27.38 10.21
C LEU A 107 -10.74 27.73 8.97
N GLU A 108 -9.54 28.27 9.14
CA GLU A 108 -8.61 28.55 8.03
C GLU A 108 -8.20 27.26 7.30
N LEU A 109 -7.90 26.20 8.07
CA LEU A 109 -7.55 24.91 7.49
C LEU A 109 -8.74 24.30 6.75
N LEU A 110 -9.95 24.33 7.34
CA LEU A 110 -11.19 23.89 6.71
C LEU A 110 -11.39 24.53 5.34
N ASP A 111 -11.23 25.85 5.25
CA ASP A 111 -11.40 26.61 4.01
C ASP A 111 -10.43 26.10 2.93
N ARG A 112 -9.13 26.15 3.22
CA ARG A 112 -8.04 25.71 2.33
C ARG A 112 -8.20 24.27 1.85
N VAL A 113 -8.43 23.32 2.77
CA VAL A 113 -8.53 21.90 2.39
C VAL A 113 -9.83 21.61 1.63
N SER A 114 -10.93 22.27 1.96
CA SER A 114 -12.20 22.05 1.27
C SER A 114 -12.18 22.59 -0.16
N GLU A 115 -11.54 23.74 -0.40
CA GLU A 115 -11.31 24.30 -1.73
C GLU A 115 -10.40 23.39 -2.56
N ALA A 116 -9.25 23.01 -2.02
CA ALA A 116 -8.29 22.14 -2.69
C ALA A 116 -8.91 20.77 -3.04
N SER A 117 -9.66 20.17 -2.12
CA SER A 117 -10.40 18.92 -2.38
C SER A 117 -11.51 19.08 -3.41
N ALA A 118 -12.24 20.19 -3.42
CA ALA A 118 -13.25 20.44 -4.44
C ALA A 118 -12.59 20.54 -5.83
N ARG A 119 -11.45 21.23 -5.95
CA ARG A 119 -10.67 21.30 -7.18
C ARG A 119 -10.19 19.92 -7.63
N GLY A 120 -9.63 19.13 -6.72
CA GLY A 120 -9.22 17.75 -7.01
C GLY A 120 -10.37 16.86 -7.49
N TYR A 121 -11.55 17.03 -6.90
CA TYR A 121 -12.78 16.34 -7.33
C TYR A 121 -13.16 16.68 -8.78
N GLN A 122 -13.06 17.96 -9.16
CA GLN A 122 -13.34 18.41 -10.54
C GLN A 122 -12.31 17.88 -11.53
N LEU A 123 -11.02 17.92 -11.21
CA LEU A 123 -9.96 17.34 -12.05
C LEU A 123 -10.21 15.85 -12.34
N ALA A 124 -10.68 15.10 -11.34
CA ALA A 124 -11.05 13.70 -11.52
C ALA A 124 -12.28 13.49 -12.43
N LEU A 125 -13.17 14.49 -12.54
CA LEU A 125 -14.28 14.46 -13.49
C LEU A 125 -13.84 14.77 -14.93
N GLU A 126 -12.88 15.68 -15.09
CA GLU A 126 -12.34 16.10 -16.39
C GLU A 126 -11.52 14.98 -17.06
N GLY A 127 -10.87 14.13 -16.26
CA GLY A 127 -10.55 12.76 -16.63
C GLY A 127 -9.65 12.58 -17.85
N ALA A 128 -8.38 12.99 -17.75
CA ALA A 128 -7.29 12.39 -18.53
C ALA A 128 -5.94 12.77 -17.92
N LEU A 129 -5.07 11.78 -17.70
CA LEU A 129 -3.65 12.06 -17.51
C LEU A 129 -3.05 12.60 -18.82
N PRO A 130 -2.01 13.45 -18.74
CA PRO A 130 -1.21 13.83 -19.90
C PRO A 130 -0.76 12.62 -20.70
N ARG A 131 -0.66 12.76 -22.03
CA ARG A 131 -0.10 11.71 -22.89
C ARG A 131 1.41 11.58 -22.61
N GLY A 132 1.89 10.35 -22.52
CA GLY A 132 3.30 10.07 -22.26
C GLY A 132 3.49 8.72 -21.59
N PRO A 133 4.71 8.46 -21.07
CA PRO A 133 4.94 7.31 -20.21
C PRO A 133 4.08 7.43 -18.93
N LEU A 134 3.49 6.31 -18.53
CA LEU A 134 2.68 6.20 -17.34
C LEU A 134 3.30 5.18 -16.39
N THR A 135 3.34 5.51 -15.10
CA THR A 135 3.65 4.57 -14.03
C THR A 135 2.37 4.31 -13.24
N GLY A 136 1.97 3.05 -13.18
CA GLY A 136 0.87 2.60 -12.34
C GLY A 136 1.39 2.00 -11.04
N VAL A 137 0.72 2.29 -9.92
CA VAL A 137 1.06 1.80 -8.58
C VAL A 137 -0.20 1.28 -7.90
N ALA A 138 -0.10 0.11 -7.27
CA ALA A 138 -1.19 -0.46 -6.47
C ALA A 138 -0.73 -0.78 -5.06
N ALA A 139 -1.63 -0.62 -4.09
CA ALA A 139 -1.44 -1.07 -2.71
C ALA A 139 -2.58 -2.01 -2.32
N GLN A 140 -2.30 -3.04 -1.52
CA GLN A 140 -3.35 -3.88 -0.94
C GLN A 140 -4.28 -3.03 -0.07
N LEU A 141 -5.55 -3.44 0.10
CA LEU A 141 -6.49 -2.74 1.00
C LEU A 141 -5.95 -2.57 2.43
N ALA A 142 -5.21 -3.55 2.96
CA ALA A 142 -4.57 -3.45 4.28
C ALA A 142 -3.52 -2.33 4.36
N ASP A 143 -2.93 -1.99 3.20
CA ASP A 143 -1.89 -0.99 3.02
C ASP A 143 -2.42 0.29 2.36
N ALA A 144 -3.75 0.46 2.24
CA ALA A 144 -4.37 1.55 1.47
C ALA A 144 -3.90 2.96 1.90
N GLY A 145 -3.53 3.11 3.17
CA GLY A 145 -2.99 4.36 3.72
C GLY A 145 -1.62 4.76 3.20
N SER A 146 -0.89 3.85 2.55
CA SER A 146 0.35 4.18 1.86
C SER A 146 0.11 5.19 0.73
N LEU A 147 -0.88 4.95 -0.14
CA LEU A 147 -1.16 5.84 -1.27
C LEU A 147 -1.75 7.19 -0.85
N VAL A 148 -2.33 7.29 0.36
CA VAL A 148 -2.79 8.56 0.93
C VAL A 148 -1.64 9.55 1.09
N LEU A 149 -0.46 9.05 1.46
CA LEU A 149 0.73 9.89 1.71
C LEU A 149 1.55 10.16 0.45
N ALA A 150 1.21 9.55 -0.70
CA ALA A 150 1.98 9.68 -1.94
C ALA A 150 2.29 11.15 -2.34
N PRO A 151 1.37 12.13 -2.22
CA PRO A 151 1.66 13.53 -2.54
C PRO A 151 2.82 14.15 -1.74
N ARG A 152 3.18 13.57 -0.58
CA ARG A 152 4.30 14.05 0.25
C ARG A 152 5.66 13.59 -0.27
N TYR A 153 5.70 12.51 -1.06
CA TYR A 153 6.92 11.90 -1.57
C TYR A 153 7.13 12.22 -3.05
N LEU A 154 6.06 12.33 -3.81
CA LEU A 154 6.09 12.51 -5.24
C LEU A 154 6.20 14.00 -5.60
N ARG A 155 7.17 14.33 -6.45
CA ARG A 155 7.36 15.67 -7.02
C ARG A 155 6.65 15.78 -8.37
N LEU A 156 5.37 15.47 -8.40
CA LEU A 156 4.55 15.61 -9.61
C LEU A 156 3.47 16.66 -9.37
N PRO A 157 3.14 17.47 -10.39
CA PRO A 157 2.01 18.36 -10.29
C PRO A 157 0.71 17.55 -10.17
N PRO A 158 -0.35 18.12 -9.57
CA PRO A 158 -1.60 17.41 -9.33
C PRO A 158 -2.26 16.79 -10.56
N GLU A 159 -2.17 17.46 -11.72
CA GLU A 159 -2.64 16.99 -13.02
C GLU A 159 -1.85 15.79 -13.55
N GLY A 160 -0.66 15.51 -13.00
CA GLY A 160 0.14 14.34 -13.31
C GLY A 160 -0.19 13.11 -12.47
N MET A 161 -1.21 13.18 -11.60
CA MET A 161 -1.67 12.06 -10.77
C MET A 161 -3.15 11.77 -11.00
N ALA A 162 -3.49 10.50 -11.09
CA ALA A 162 -4.87 10.04 -11.12
C ALA A 162 -5.05 8.85 -10.17
N TYR A 163 -6.15 8.85 -9.42
CA TYR A 163 -6.47 7.77 -8.49
C TYR A 163 -7.64 6.96 -9.02
N ALA A 164 -7.58 5.65 -8.83
CA ALA A 164 -8.69 4.75 -9.08
C ALA A 164 -8.88 3.79 -7.91
N GLN A 165 -10.03 3.15 -7.86
CA GLN A 165 -10.35 2.14 -6.88
C GLN A 165 -10.57 0.81 -7.59
N ALA A 166 -9.76 -0.19 -7.25
CA ALA A 166 -10.00 -1.59 -7.62
C ALA A 166 -10.62 -2.35 -6.43
N PRO A 167 -11.24 -3.54 -6.68
CA PRO A 167 -11.85 -4.33 -5.61
C PRO A 167 -10.89 -4.73 -4.48
N LEU A 168 -9.60 -4.96 -4.81
CA LEU A 168 -8.60 -5.45 -3.86
C LEU A 168 -7.64 -4.37 -3.34
N GLY A 169 -7.77 -3.13 -3.80
CA GLY A 169 -6.88 -2.06 -3.38
C GLY A 169 -7.02 -0.76 -4.18
N PRO A 170 -6.52 0.36 -3.63
CA PRO A 170 -6.41 1.60 -4.37
C PRO A 170 -5.29 1.55 -5.43
N LEU A 171 -5.50 2.28 -6.52
CA LEU A 171 -4.54 2.47 -7.60
C LEU A 171 -4.15 3.95 -7.70
N LEU A 172 -2.90 4.20 -8.03
CA LEU A 172 -2.34 5.52 -8.33
C LEU A 172 -1.61 5.45 -9.67
N PHE A 173 -2.02 6.29 -10.61
CA PHE A 173 -1.39 6.45 -11.91
C PHE A 173 -0.66 7.78 -11.97
N LEU A 174 0.56 7.74 -12.48
CA LEU A 174 1.49 8.86 -12.55
C LEU A 174 1.86 9.11 -14.00
N ALA A 175 1.72 10.33 -14.48
CA ALA A 175 2.19 10.75 -15.80
C ALA A 175 3.70 11.01 -15.79
N ALA A 176 4.47 9.97 -15.48
CA ALA A 176 5.91 9.96 -15.43
C ALA A 176 6.44 8.54 -15.66
N PRO A 177 7.64 8.38 -16.25
CA PRO A 177 8.29 7.08 -16.35
C PRO A 177 8.76 6.60 -14.96
N LEU A 178 8.88 5.27 -14.78
CA LEU A 178 9.15 4.69 -13.46
C LEU A 178 10.46 5.22 -12.88
N VAL A 179 11.49 5.38 -13.73
CA VAL A 179 12.83 5.85 -13.33
C VAL A 179 12.80 7.20 -12.59
N GLU A 180 11.83 8.07 -12.85
CA GLU A 180 11.71 9.39 -12.21
C GLU A 180 11.06 9.32 -10.82
N VAL A 181 10.21 8.33 -10.60
CA VAL A 181 9.38 8.20 -9.38
C VAL A 181 9.78 7.03 -8.50
N GLU A 182 10.64 6.13 -8.98
CA GLU A 182 10.96 4.86 -8.32
C GLU A 182 11.49 5.06 -6.89
N GLU A 183 12.44 5.97 -6.68
CA GLU A 183 13.00 6.20 -5.34
C GLU A 183 11.96 6.78 -4.37
N ALA A 184 11.08 7.66 -4.84
CA ALA A 184 9.98 8.19 -4.04
C ALA A 184 8.99 7.09 -3.65
N LEU A 185 8.64 6.20 -4.58
CA LEU A 185 7.77 5.03 -4.33
C LEU A 185 8.43 4.02 -3.38
N ARG A 186 9.74 3.79 -3.50
CA ARG A 186 10.51 2.96 -2.56
C ARG A 186 10.55 3.57 -1.17
N SER A 187 10.73 4.88 -1.06
CA SER A 187 10.65 5.59 0.22
C SER A 187 9.25 5.48 0.83
N LEU A 188 8.21 5.67 0.02
CA LEU A 188 6.83 5.54 0.45
C LEU A 188 6.54 4.13 0.99
N ALA A 189 6.87 3.07 0.24
CA ALA A 189 6.69 1.68 0.66
C ALA A 189 7.39 1.39 2.00
N ARG A 190 8.62 1.88 2.19
CA ARG A 190 9.39 1.70 3.44
C ARG A 190 8.76 2.46 4.61
N GLN A 191 8.43 3.73 4.44
CA GLN A 191 7.90 4.57 5.52
C GLN A 191 6.49 4.15 5.94
N SER A 192 5.66 3.74 4.98
CA SER A 192 4.32 3.21 5.23
C SER A 192 4.31 1.72 5.62
N ARG A 193 5.46 1.03 5.58
CA ARG A 193 5.59 -0.41 5.79
C ARG A 193 4.60 -1.23 4.93
N ALA A 194 4.47 -0.84 3.66
CA ALA A 194 3.50 -1.38 2.72
C ALA A 194 4.16 -2.19 1.58
N VAL A 195 3.41 -3.12 1.00
CA VAL A 195 3.75 -3.75 -0.28
C VAL A 195 3.09 -2.96 -1.41
N LEU A 196 3.90 -2.37 -2.28
CA LEU A 196 3.46 -1.64 -3.46
C LEU A 196 3.81 -2.41 -4.72
N TRP A 197 2.81 -2.60 -5.59
CA TRP A 197 2.99 -3.13 -6.94
C TRP A 197 3.20 -1.99 -7.92
N VAL A 198 4.07 -2.17 -8.91
CA VAL A 198 4.36 -1.15 -9.91
C VAL A 198 4.46 -1.74 -11.31
N GLU A 199 3.92 -1.01 -12.29
CA GLU A 199 4.06 -1.30 -13.72
C GLU A 199 4.24 0.01 -14.50
N GLU A 200 4.97 -0.05 -15.60
CA GLU A 200 5.16 1.06 -16.53
C GLU A 200 4.52 0.74 -17.89
N GLY A 201 3.86 1.72 -18.49
CA GLY A 201 3.15 1.52 -19.75
C GLY A 201 2.69 2.82 -20.39
N THR A 202 1.94 2.71 -21.48
CA THR A 202 1.42 3.88 -22.22
C THR A 202 -0.10 3.93 -22.28
N LYS A 203 -0.78 2.85 -21.87
CA LYS A 203 -2.24 2.73 -21.88
C LYS A 203 -2.75 2.45 -20.49
N LEU A 204 -3.64 3.32 -20.01
CA LEU A 204 -4.19 3.25 -18.67
C LEU A 204 -4.94 1.93 -18.40
N SER A 205 -5.69 1.44 -19.38
CA SER A 205 -6.48 0.21 -19.25
C SER A 205 -5.62 -1.05 -19.10
N GLU A 206 -4.49 -1.12 -19.80
CA GLU A 206 -3.55 -2.26 -19.70
C GLU A 206 -2.85 -2.21 -18.33
N LEU A 207 -2.32 -1.04 -17.95
CA LEU A 207 -1.74 -0.82 -16.62
C LEU A 207 -2.70 -1.16 -15.48
N GLN A 208 -3.96 -0.75 -15.60
CA GLN A 208 -4.96 -1.05 -14.60
C GLN A 208 -5.18 -2.55 -14.47
N ALA A 209 -5.30 -3.28 -15.58
CA ALA A 209 -5.48 -4.72 -15.56
C ALA A 209 -4.28 -5.45 -14.92
N ASP A 210 -3.05 -5.07 -15.26
CA ASP A 210 -1.83 -5.67 -14.71
C ASP A 210 -1.72 -5.44 -13.19
N LEU A 211 -2.09 -4.24 -12.72
CA LEU A 211 -2.11 -3.90 -11.30
C LEU A 211 -3.23 -4.64 -10.53
N GLU A 212 -4.42 -4.77 -11.13
CA GLU A 212 -5.53 -5.51 -10.54
C GLU A 212 -5.20 -7.00 -10.38
N GLU A 213 -4.57 -7.60 -11.40
CA GLU A 213 -4.03 -8.96 -11.31
C GLU A 213 -2.98 -9.06 -10.19
N ALA A 214 -2.07 -8.08 -10.12
CA ALA A 214 -1.03 -8.06 -9.10
C ALA A 214 -1.58 -7.96 -7.67
N LEU A 215 -2.68 -7.20 -7.47
CA LEU A 215 -3.40 -7.18 -6.19
C LEU A 215 -4.01 -8.56 -5.87
N GLY A 216 -4.59 -9.22 -6.88
CA GLY A 216 -5.16 -10.57 -6.75
C GLY A 216 -4.16 -11.63 -6.32
N LEU A 217 -3.05 -11.74 -7.06
CA LEU A 217 -2.02 -12.73 -6.81
C LEU A 217 -1.12 -12.36 -5.62
N GLY A 218 -0.80 -11.07 -5.48
CA GLY A 218 0.06 -10.58 -4.41
C GLY A 218 -0.50 -10.83 -3.01
N HIS A 219 -1.83 -10.88 -2.85
CA HIS A 219 -2.47 -11.19 -1.57
C HIS A 219 -2.19 -12.61 -1.08
N LEU A 220 -1.83 -13.52 -2.00
CA LEU A 220 -1.50 -14.92 -1.70
C LEU A 220 -0.08 -15.09 -1.16
N LEU A 221 0.75 -14.04 -1.19
CA LEU A 221 2.16 -14.09 -0.82
C LEU A 221 2.44 -13.24 0.44
N SER A 222 3.27 -13.75 1.35
CA SER A 222 3.77 -12.98 2.49
C SER A 222 5.07 -12.27 2.10
N LEU A 223 4.93 -11.09 1.51
CA LEU A 223 6.05 -10.25 1.10
C LEU A 223 6.40 -9.21 2.17
N PRO A 224 7.69 -8.92 2.41
CA PRO A 224 8.06 -7.78 3.24
C PRO A 224 7.69 -6.46 2.55
N PRO A 225 7.55 -5.36 3.31
CA PRO A 225 7.32 -4.04 2.72
C PRO A 225 8.35 -3.66 1.66
N GLY A 226 7.89 -3.14 0.53
CA GLY A 226 8.73 -2.83 -0.61
C GLY A 226 7.96 -2.48 -1.87
N LEU A 227 8.70 -2.04 -2.89
CA LEU A 227 8.21 -1.80 -4.24
C LEU A 227 8.56 -2.99 -5.13
N TYR A 228 7.54 -3.64 -5.68
CA TYR A 228 7.65 -4.87 -6.47
C TYR A 228 7.06 -4.65 -7.86
N PRO A 229 7.77 -5.01 -8.94
CA PRO A 229 7.17 -4.98 -10.26
C PRO A 229 6.14 -6.12 -10.38
N THR A 230 5.03 -5.87 -11.07
CA THR A 230 3.98 -6.86 -11.40
C THR A 230 4.55 -8.16 -11.98
N ARG A 231 5.59 -8.08 -12.83
CA ARG A 231 6.28 -9.23 -13.43
C ARG A 231 6.83 -10.26 -12.43
N PHE A 232 6.98 -9.88 -11.16
CA PHE A 232 7.31 -10.80 -10.07
C PHE A 232 6.25 -11.91 -9.90
N LEU A 233 5.02 -11.67 -10.34
CA LEU A 233 3.87 -12.56 -10.16
C LEU A 233 3.54 -13.39 -11.41
N TRP A 234 4.09 -13.06 -12.59
CA TRP A 234 3.81 -13.79 -13.83
C TRP A 234 4.08 -15.30 -13.73
N PRO A 235 5.17 -15.78 -13.10
CA PRO A 235 5.37 -17.22 -12.94
C PRO A 235 4.27 -17.89 -12.11
N LEU A 236 3.77 -17.21 -11.08
CA LEU A 236 2.67 -17.70 -10.26
C LEU A 236 1.37 -17.75 -11.05
N ALA A 237 1.05 -16.69 -11.81
CA ALA A 237 -0.12 -16.65 -12.69
C ALA A 237 -0.13 -17.85 -13.66
N MET A 238 0.97 -18.04 -14.40
CA MET A 238 1.15 -19.15 -15.35
C MET A 238 1.04 -20.52 -14.67
N ALA A 239 1.58 -20.67 -13.46
CA ALA A 239 1.51 -21.92 -12.71
C ALA A 239 0.07 -22.24 -12.27
N LEU A 240 -0.71 -21.23 -11.85
CA LEU A 240 -2.10 -21.39 -11.43
C LEU A 240 -3.03 -21.75 -12.60
N GLU A 241 -2.74 -21.25 -13.80
CA GLU A 241 -3.47 -21.60 -15.04
C GLU A 241 -3.22 -23.03 -15.53
N SER A 242 -2.13 -23.67 -15.11
CA SER A 242 -1.74 -25.01 -15.56
C SER A 242 -1.71 -26.02 -14.41
N PRO A 243 -2.79 -26.79 -14.17
CA PRO A 243 -2.82 -27.79 -13.10
C PRO A 243 -1.65 -28.78 -13.16
N LYS A 244 -1.26 -29.23 -14.37
CA LYS A 244 -0.10 -30.11 -14.54
C LYS A 244 1.23 -29.42 -14.24
N GLY A 245 1.37 -28.15 -14.61
CA GLY A 245 2.56 -27.34 -14.29
C GLY A 245 2.69 -27.12 -12.79
N ARG A 246 1.57 -26.76 -12.14
CA ARG A 246 1.43 -26.65 -10.69
C ARG A 246 1.90 -27.91 -9.96
N ASP A 247 1.35 -29.07 -10.30
CA ASP A 247 1.70 -30.33 -9.64
C ASP A 247 3.17 -30.75 -9.91
N ARG A 248 3.74 -30.36 -11.05
CA ARG A 248 5.16 -30.57 -11.33
C ARG A 248 6.05 -29.69 -10.45
N LEU A 249 5.71 -28.41 -10.30
CA LEU A 249 6.45 -27.47 -9.45
C LEU A 249 6.39 -27.87 -7.98
N LEU A 250 5.22 -28.19 -7.44
CA LEU A 250 5.08 -28.60 -6.03
C LEU A 250 5.88 -29.87 -5.71
N ARG A 251 5.92 -30.84 -6.65
CA ARG A 251 6.71 -32.06 -6.47
C ARG A 251 8.21 -31.81 -6.29
N LEU A 252 8.74 -30.68 -6.75
CA LEU A 252 10.13 -30.30 -6.48
C LEU A 252 10.40 -30.05 -4.99
N LEU A 253 9.36 -29.65 -4.24
CA LEU A 253 9.44 -29.40 -2.80
C LEU A 253 9.01 -30.60 -1.95
N ALA A 254 8.38 -31.62 -2.54
CA ALA A 254 7.93 -32.82 -1.82
C ALA A 254 9.03 -33.48 -0.94
N PRO A 255 10.29 -33.60 -1.38
CA PRO A 255 11.37 -34.13 -0.52
C PRO A 255 11.66 -33.29 0.74
N LEU A 256 11.25 -32.02 0.76
CA LEU A 256 11.47 -31.08 1.86
C LEU A 256 10.28 -30.96 2.82
N GLU A 257 9.11 -31.56 2.50
CA GLU A 257 7.89 -31.46 3.33
C GLU A 257 8.11 -32.02 4.75
N ALA A 258 8.91 -33.07 4.89
CA ALA A 258 9.30 -33.64 6.18
C ALA A 258 10.35 -32.80 6.94
N HIS A 259 10.85 -31.71 6.34
CA HIS A 259 11.95 -30.90 6.84
C HIS A 259 11.63 -29.39 6.81
N PRO A 260 10.70 -28.90 7.66
CA PRO A 260 10.26 -27.49 7.65
C PRO A 260 11.39 -26.47 7.88
N GLU A 261 12.47 -26.85 8.55
CA GLU A 261 13.66 -26.01 8.74
C GLU A 261 14.48 -25.82 7.46
N LEU A 262 14.44 -26.78 6.53
CA LEU A 262 15.11 -26.68 5.23
C LEU A 262 14.32 -25.75 4.30
N LEU A 263 12.99 -25.90 4.26
CA LEU A 263 12.09 -24.98 3.55
C LEU A 263 12.29 -23.54 4.03
N ARG A 264 12.23 -23.31 5.34
CA ARG A 264 12.48 -21.97 5.93
C ARG A 264 13.87 -21.42 5.59
N THR A 265 14.88 -22.29 5.49
CA THR A 265 16.25 -21.86 5.13
C THR A 265 16.34 -21.45 3.67
N LEU A 266 15.71 -22.20 2.77
CA LEU A 266 15.65 -21.88 1.34
C LEU A 266 14.89 -20.57 1.10
N GLU A 267 13.72 -20.39 1.73
CA GLU A 267 12.94 -19.15 1.67
C GLU A 267 13.76 -17.94 2.16
N ALA A 268 14.41 -18.06 3.33
CA ALA A 268 15.23 -16.99 3.88
C ALA A 268 16.44 -16.66 3.00
N TYR A 269 17.04 -17.66 2.34
CA TYR A 269 18.14 -17.48 1.40
C TYR A 269 17.73 -16.70 0.15
N LEU A 270 16.59 -17.05 -0.45
CA LEU A 270 16.03 -16.31 -1.59
C LEU A 270 15.66 -14.87 -1.20
N GLN A 271 14.98 -14.67 -0.07
CA GLN A 271 14.62 -13.33 0.44
C GLN A 271 15.86 -12.48 0.77
N ALA A 272 16.98 -13.10 1.15
CA ALA A 272 18.24 -12.44 1.41
C ALA A 272 19.09 -12.19 0.14
N ARG A 273 18.50 -12.26 -1.06
CA ARG A 273 19.20 -12.11 -2.35
C ARG A 273 20.40 -13.05 -2.47
N LEU A 274 20.20 -14.32 -2.10
CA LEU A 274 21.22 -15.37 -2.15
C LEU A 274 22.42 -15.10 -1.20
N SER A 275 22.20 -14.30 -0.15
CA SER A 275 23.23 -14.02 0.86
C SER A 275 23.15 -15.02 2.02
N LEU A 276 24.20 -15.84 2.19
CA LEU A 276 24.33 -16.72 3.36
C LEU A 276 24.31 -15.92 4.68
N LYS A 277 25.03 -14.79 4.73
CA LYS A 277 25.07 -13.91 5.91
C LYS A 277 23.71 -13.26 6.16
N GLY A 278 23.02 -12.84 5.10
CA GLY A 278 21.69 -12.27 5.20
C GLY A 278 20.67 -13.28 5.74
N ALA A 279 20.67 -14.51 5.20
CA ALA A 279 19.81 -15.59 5.66
C ALA A 279 20.12 -16.01 7.11
N ALA A 280 21.41 -16.12 7.46
CA ALA A 280 21.88 -16.40 8.81
C ALA A 280 21.37 -15.37 9.82
N ARG A 281 21.49 -14.06 9.51
CA ARG A 281 20.96 -12.99 10.35
C ARG A 281 19.42 -13.07 10.47
N ARG A 282 18.70 -13.37 9.39
CA ARG A 282 17.24 -13.47 9.40
C ARG A 282 16.73 -14.64 10.25
N LEU A 283 17.46 -15.75 10.27
CA LEU A 283 17.09 -16.96 11.00
C LEU A 283 17.76 -17.07 12.38
N GLU A 284 18.61 -16.10 12.74
CA GLU A 284 19.42 -16.13 13.98
C GLU A 284 20.30 -17.39 14.09
N LEU A 285 20.84 -17.83 12.95
CA LEU A 285 21.70 -19.01 12.84
C LEU A 285 23.13 -18.63 12.44
N HIS A 286 24.06 -19.56 12.65
CA HIS A 286 25.42 -19.40 12.12
C HIS A 286 25.42 -19.64 10.58
N PRO A 287 26.21 -18.88 9.79
CA PRO A 287 26.28 -19.08 8.33
C PRO A 287 26.60 -20.52 7.89
N ASN A 288 27.41 -21.26 8.67
CA ASN A 288 27.70 -22.67 8.39
C ASN A 288 26.46 -23.56 8.49
N THR A 289 25.53 -23.27 9.41
CA THR A 289 24.27 -24.01 9.53
C THR A 289 23.37 -23.75 8.32
N ILE A 290 23.34 -22.51 7.83
CA ILE A 290 22.64 -22.18 6.59
C ILE A 290 23.24 -22.96 5.43
N LEU A 291 24.56 -22.93 5.27
CA LEU A 291 25.27 -23.64 4.21
C LEU A 291 24.98 -25.15 4.25
N TYR A 292 25.07 -25.77 5.43
CA TYR A 292 24.75 -27.18 5.63
C TYR A 292 23.30 -27.50 5.21
N ARG A 293 22.34 -26.69 5.65
CA ARG A 293 20.92 -26.89 5.30
C ARG A 293 20.68 -26.71 3.80
N LEU A 294 21.32 -25.73 3.15
CA LEU A 294 21.21 -25.55 1.70
C LEU A 294 21.81 -26.74 0.93
N HIS A 295 22.96 -27.29 1.36
CA HIS A 295 23.48 -28.53 0.78
C HIS A 295 22.53 -29.71 0.99
N LYS A 296 21.84 -29.79 2.14
CA LYS A 296 20.84 -30.83 2.36
C LYS A 296 19.61 -30.66 1.45
N VAL A 297 19.22 -29.41 1.16
CA VAL A 297 18.19 -29.12 0.15
C VAL A 297 18.62 -29.65 -1.22
N GLU A 298 19.86 -29.40 -1.65
CA GLU A 298 20.37 -29.90 -2.93
C GLU A 298 20.40 -31.44 -2.97
N GLU A 299 20.82 -32.09 -1.89
CA GLU A 299 20.87 -33.55 -1.76
C GLU A 299 19.47 -34.19 -1.87
N LEU A 300 18.48 -33.65 -1.16
CA LEU A 300 17.13 -34.22 -1.10
C LEU A 300 16.31 -33.95 -2.37
N THR A 301 16.49 -32.78 -2.98
CA THR A 301 15.73 -32.39 -4.18
C THR A 301 16.40 -32.82 -5.48
N GLY A 302 17.72 -33.06 -5.47
CA GLY A 302 18.53 -33.26 -6.66
C GLY A 302 18.76 -31.97 -7.48
N LEU A 303 18.27 -30.83 -7.00
CA LEU A 303 18.37 -29.52 -7.65
C LEU A 303 19.61 -28.78 -7.15
N ARG A 304 20.21 -27.97 -8.02
CA ARG A 304 21.47 -27.26 -7.76
C ARG A 304 21.24 -25.77 -7.60
N LEU A 305 21.60 -25.19 -6.45
CA LEU A 305 21.37 -23.76 -6.18
C LEU A 305 22.33 -22.83 -6.95
N ASP A 306 23.41 -23.38 -7.52
CA ASP A 306 24.33 -22.69 -8.41
C ASP A 306 23.87 -22.68 -9.89
N ARG A 307 22.81 -23.44 -10.24
CA ARG A 307 22.18 -23.42 -11.55
C ARG A 307 20.97 -22.50 -11.55
N VAL A 308 20.94 -21.56 -12.50
CA VAL A 308 19.89 -20.54 -12.59
C VAL A 308 18.53 -21.19 -12.86
N GLU A 309 18.49 -22.25 -13.66
CA GLU A 309 17.27 -22.99 -14.00
C GLU A 309 16.64 -23.63 -12.76
N ASP A 310 17.45 -24.36 -11.99
CA ASP A 310 17.02 -25.06 -10.78
C ASP A 310 16.61 -24.06 -9.68
N LEU A 311 17.39 -23.00 -9.49
CA LEU A 311 17.08 -21.93 -8.55
C LEU A 311 15.76 -21.21 -8.89
N SER A 312 15.53 -20.97 -10.19
CA SER A 312 14.29 -20.36 -10.67
C SER A 312 13.09 -21.27 -10.42
N LEU A 313 13.22 -22.57 -10.71
CA LEU A 313 12.16 -23.56 -10.44
C LEU A 313 11.84 -23.65 -8.94
N LEU A 314 12.85 -23.67 -8.07
CA LEU A 314 12.67 -23.65 -6.62
C LEU A 314 11.97 -22.38 -6.14
N GLY A 315 12.35 -21.22 -6.68
CA GLY A 315 11.70 -19.95 -6.39
C GLY A 315 10.21 -19.95 -6.76
N MET A 316 9.88 -20.42 -7.96
CA MET A 316 8.49 -20.56 -8.43
C MET A 316 7.70 -21.56 -7.57
N ALA A 317 8.31 -22.71 -7.25
CA ALA A 317 7.67 -23.73 -6.43
C ALA A 317 7.36 -23.21 -5.02
N LEU A 318 8.26 -22.41 -4.42
CA LEU A 318 8.03 -21.79 -3.12
C LEU A 318 6.92 -20.73 -3.16
N GLN A 319 6.92 -19.85 -4.17
CA GLN A 319 5.83 -18.87 -4.37
C GLN A 319 4.47 -19.59 -4.51
N LEU A 320 4.43 -20.65 -5.32
CA LEU A 320 3.23 -21.44 -5.54
C LEU A 320 2.76 -22.16 -4.26
N ARG A 321 3.69 -22.76 -3.51
CA ARG A 321 3.39 -23.39 -2.22
C ARG A 321 2.77 -22.38 -1.26
N GLN A 322 3.38 -21.19 -1.12
CA GLN A 322 2.85 -20.13 -0.27
C GLN A 322 1.43 -19.71 -0.69
N ALA A 323 1.21 -19.56 -2.00
CA ALA A 323 -0.10 -19.20 -2.52
C ALA A 323 -1.17 -20.28 -2.26
N MET A 324 -0.79 -21.56 -2.21
CA MET A 324 -1.69 -22.68 -1.92
C MET A 324 -1.95 -22.91 -0.44
N GLU A 325 -1.00 -22.58 0.43
CA GLU A 325 -1.17 -22.62 1.88
C GLU A 325 -2.04 -21.45 2.40
N GLY A 326 -2.20 -20.41 1.57
CA GLY A 326 -2.98 -19.21 1.88
C GLY A 326 -2.32 -18.32 2.95
N PRO A 327 -2.66 -17.03 3.02
CA PRO A 327 -2.26 -16.23 4.17
C PRO A 327 -2.91 -16.82 5.42
N SER A 328 -2.10 -17.28 6.38
CA SER A 328 -2.58 -17.57 7.72
C SER A 328 -3.18 -16.27 8.26
N LEU A 329 -4.51 -16.21 8.33
CA LEU A 329 -5.25 -15.09 8.92
C LEU A 329 -4.87 -15.03 10.40
N ALA A 330 -3.83 -14.25 10.71
CA ALA A 330 -3.46 -13.80 12.04
C ALA A 330 -3.59 -12.27 12.08
#